data_AF-A0A0A7KF16-F1
#
_entry.id   AF-A0A0A7KF16-F1
#
_cell.length_a   1.000
_cell.length_b   1.000
_cell.length_c   1.000
_cell.angle_alpha   90.00
_cell.angle_beta   90.00
_cell.angle_gamma   90.00
#
_symmetry.space_group_name_H-M   'P 1'
#
loop_
_entity.id
_entity.type
_entity.pdbx_description
1 polymer ?
#
loop_
_entity_poly.entity_id
_entity_poly.type
_entity_poly.pdbx_seq_one_letter_code
_entity_poly.pdbx_strand_id
1 'polypeptide(L)'
;MTDASAVADAPHCTAEGKLCMPEDARKRARRRLSIARGHLDSIVRMLDDPAVYCVDVLRQIKAVQGALSGAGDVVLRGHLEAHVATSAGRGDSVEMVEEVMEALRYR
;
A
#
# COMPACT_ATOMS: atom_id res chain seq x y z
N MET A 1 -31.18 -11.81 -29.59
CA MET A 1 -31.49 -11.20 -28.28
C MET A 1 -30.55 -11.82 -27.26
N THR A 2 -29.31 -11.36 -27.26
CA THR A 2 -28.30 -11.74 -26.27
C THR A 2 -27.95 -10.46 -25.52
N ASP A 3 -28.59 -10.34 -24.37
CA ASP A 3 -28.30 -9.33 -23.37
C ASP A 3 -26.86 -9.55 -22.87
N ALA A 4 -25.97 -8.61 -23.21
CA ALA A 4 -24.58 -8.57 -22.78
C ALA A 4 -24.38 -7.51 -21.68
N SER A 5 -25.41 -7.25 -20.88
CA SER A 5 -25.32 -6.38 -19.71
C SER A 5 -24.91 -7.18 -18.47
N ALA A 6 -23.65 -7.59 -18.41
CA ALA A 6 -23.01 -8.00 -17.17
C ALA A 6 -21.56 -7.49 -17.16
N VAL A 7 -21.42 -6.16 -17.17
CA VAL A 7 -20.16 -5.54 -16.73
C VAL A 7 -20.09 -5.76 -15.23
N ALA A 8 -19.42 -6.83 -14.83
CA ALA A 8 -19.23 -7.21 -13.43
C ALA A 8 -18.60 -6.03 -12.67
N ASP A 9 -19.19 -5.70 -11.53
CA ASP A 9 -18.72 -4.75 -10.53
C ASP A 9 -17.21 -4.87 -10.29
N ALA A 10 -16.42 -3.98 -10.91
CA ALA A 10 -15.04 -3.79 -10.53
C ALA A 10 -15.01 -3.04 -9.17
N PRO A 11 -14.23 -3.50 -8.17
CA PRO A 11 -14.26 -2.98 -6.81
C PRO A 11 -14.03 -1.47 -6.79
N HIS A 12 -15.07 -0.75 -6.35
CA HIS A 12 -15.36 0.61 -6.80
C HIS A 12 -14.32 1.67 -6.40
N CYS A 13 -13.74 2.28 -7.42
CA CYS A 13 -13.11 3.59 -7.40
C CYS A 13 -14.20 4.65 -7.61
N THR A 14 -14.45 5.51 -6.61
CA THR A 14 -15.48 6.57 -6.68
C THR A 14 -15.03 7.81 -7.47
N ALA A 15 -13.91 7.75 -8.19
CA ALA A 15 -13.40 8.83 -9.01
C ALA A 15 -13.56 8.45 -10.49
N GLU A 16 -14.50 9.10 -11.16
CA GLU A 16 -14.83 8.93 -12.57
C GLU A 16 -13.56 8.81 -13.44
N GLY A 17 -13.34 7.63 -14.04
CA GLY A 17 -12.34 7.41 -15.09
C GLY A 17 -10.85 7.46 -14.68
N LYS A 18 -10.49 7.57 -13.39
CA LYS A 18 -9.09 7.58 -12.95
C LYS A 18 -8.70 6.33 -12.17
N LEU A 19 -7.52 5.78 -12.48
CA LEU A 19 -6.82 4.78 -11.68
C LEU A 19 -6.73 5.28 -10.22
N CYS A 20 -7.27 4.52 -9.28
CA CYS A 20 -7.36 4.94 -7.90
C CYS A 20 -7.11 3.77 -6.93
N MET A 21 -6.68 4.06 -5.70
CA MET A 21 -6.51 3.02 -4.70
C MET A 21 -7.87 2.46 -4.24
N PRO A 22 -8.10 1.13 -4.26
CA PRO A 22 -9.34 0.52 -3.77
C PRO A 22 -9.64 0.89 -2.31
N GLU A 23 -10.92 1.07 -1.96
CA GLU A 23 -11.32 1.54 -0.63
C GLU A 23 -10.80 0.65 0.51
N ASP A 24 -10.93 -0.67 0.37
CA ASP A 24 -10.48 -1.59 1.39
C ASP A 24 -8.96 -1.56 1.57
N ALA A 25 -8.21 -1.52 0.46
CA ALA A 25 -6.76 -1.34 0.50
C ALA A 25 -6.40 -0.02 1.19
N ARG A 26 -7.08 1.07 0.86
CA ARG A 26 -6.89 2.41 1.46
C ARG A 26 -7.12 2.39 2.97
N LYS A 27 -8.23 1.82 3.44
CA LYS A 27 -8.54 1.68 4.88
C LYS A 27 -7.49 0.83 5.60
N ARG A 28 -7.10 -0.32 5.03
CA ARG A 28 -6.12 -1.24 5.62
C ARG A 28 -4.71 -0.65 5.67
N ALA A 29 -4.29 0.05 4.62
CA ALA A 29 -2.99 0.75 4.58
C ALA A 29 -2.97 1.89 5.60
N ARG A 30 -4.03 2.73 5.64
CA ARG A 30 -4.17 3.81 6.63
C ARG A 30 -4.08 3.29 8.08
N ARG A 31 -4.75 2.17 8.39
CA ARG A 31 -4.68 1.53 9.71
C ARG A 31 -3.24 1.15 10.07
N ARG A 32 -2.52 0.47 9.17
CA ARG A 32 -1.13 0.03 9.39
C ARG A 32 -0.18 1.21 9.56
N LEU A 33 -0.27 2.21 8.69
CA LEU A 33 0.55 3.42 8.78
C LEU A 33 0.30 4.20 10.07
N SER A 34 -0.95 4.23 10.55
CA SER A 34 -1.27 4.90 11.82
C SER A 34 -0.62 4.19 13.02
N ILE A 35 -0.57 2.85 12.99
CA ILE A 35 0.13 2.05 14.01
C ILE A 35 1.64 2.29 13.93
N ALA A 36 2.22 2.23 12.72
CA ALA A 36 3.63 2.48 12.49
C ALA A 36 4.06 3.89 12.96
N ARG A 37 3.22 4.91 12.75
CA ARG A 37 3.43 6.26 13.26
C ARG A 37 3.49 6.28 14.80
N GLY A 38 2.51 5.68 15.48
CA GLY A 38 2.52 5.62 16.95
C GLY A 38 3.73 4.85 17.51
N HIS A 39 4.17 3.80 16.81
CA HIS A 39 5.39 3.08 17.16
C HIS A 39 6.63 3.96 16.98
N LEU A 40 6.75 4.66 15.85
CA LEU A 40 7.84 5.62 15.63
C LEU A 40 7.87 6.71 16.71
N ASP A 41 6.72 7.27 17.07
CA ASP A 41 6.62 8.26 18.15
C ASP A 41 7.10 7.68 19.50
N SER A 42 6.88 6.38 19.73
CA SER A 42 7.34 5.68 20.93
C SER A 42 8.85 5.49 20.94
N ILE A 43 9.46 5.23 19.77
CA ILE A 43 10.93 5.17 19.63
C ILE A 43 11.54 6.54 19.90
N VAL A 44 10.94 7.62 19.40
CA VAL A 44 11.42 8.98 19.67
C VAL A 44 11.41 9.26 21.17
N ARG A 45 10.32 8.96 21.88
CA ARG A 45 10.25 9.10 23.35
C ARG A 45 11.25 8.21 24.08
N MET A 46 11.53 7.02 23.56
CA MET A 46 12.51 6.10 24.15
C MET A 46 13.93 6.69 24.15
N LEU A 47 14.23 7.62 23.24
CA LEU A 47 15.52 8.33 23.19
C LEU A 47 15.64 9.48 24.21
N ASP A 48 14.55 9.84 24.89
CA ASP A 48 14.61 10.81 26.00
C ASP A 48 15.31 10.22 27.25
N ASP A 49 15.40 8.88 27.33
CA ASP A 49 16.13 8.17 28.39
C ASP A 49 17.62 7.98 28.03
N PRO A 50 18.56 8.60 28.76
CA PRO A 50 20.00 8.47 28.49
C PRO A 50 20.55 7.05 28.72
N ALA A 51 19.81 6.16 29.39
CA ALA A 51 20.21 4.77 29.62
C ALA A 51 19.79 3.81 28.49
N VAL A 52 19.10 4.30 27.45
CA VAL A 52 18.60 3.45 26.36
C VAL A 52 19.73 2.71 25.64
N TYR A 53 19.54 1.42 25.39
CA TYR A 53 20.52 0.58 24.71
C TYR A 53 20.34 0.59 23.19
N CYS A 54 21.43 0.84 22.45
CA CYS A 54 21.41 1.00 21.00
C CYS A 54 20.75 -0.18 20.25
N VAL A 55 20.98 -1.42 20.71
CA VAL A 55 20.43 -2.61 20.05
C VAL A 55 18.90 -2.66 20.18
N ASP A 56 18.34 -2.16 21.28
CA ASP A 56 16.89 -2.12 21.47
C ASP A 56 16.24 -1.08 20.56
N VAL A 57 16.87 0.10 20.41
CA VAL A 57 16.47 1.10 19.41
C VAL A 57 16.47 0.49 18.01
N LEU A 58 17.54 -0.21 17.62
CA LEU A 58 17.64 -0.85 16.32
C LEU A 58 16.55 -1.90 16.09
N ARG A 59 16.22 -2.71 17.12
CA ARG A 59 15.12 -3.69 17.05
C ARG A 59 13.78 -3.00 16.84
N GLN A 60 13.50 -1.91 17.55
CA GLN A 60 12.25 -1.16 17.39
C GLN A 60 12.16 -0.51 16.00
N ILE A 61 13.26 0.08 15.50
CA ILE A 61 13.31 0.63 14.14
C ILE A 61 13.02 -0.46 13.10
N LYS A 62 13.60 -1.67 13.27
CA LYS A 62 13.33 -2.81 12.38
C LYS A 62 11.86 -3.23 12.41
N ALA A 63 11.21 -3.20 13.57
CA ALA A 63 9.79 -3.47 13.68
C ALA A 63 8.94 -2.42 12.92
N VAL A 64 9.28 -1.13 13.02
CA VAL A 64 8.62 -0.07 12.22
C VAL A 64 8.85 -0.28 10.72
N GLN A 65 10.07 -0.62 10.30
CA GLN A 65 10.36 -0.94 8.89
C GLN A 65 9.48 -2.10 8.40
N GLY A 66 9.33 -3.17 9.18
CA GLY A 66 8.42 -4.28 8.85
C GLY A 66 6.96 -3.85 8.75
N ALA A 67 6.49 -2.95 9.63
CA ALA A 67 5.14 -2.39 9.56
C ALA A 67 4.92 -1.54 8.29
N LEU A 68 5.92 -0.77 7.87
CA LEU A 68 5.89 0.01 6.63
C LEU A 68 5.88 -0.91 5.40
N SER A 69 6.72 -1.95 5.36
CA SER A 69 6.70 -2.96 4.30
C SER A 69 5.32 -3.63 4.19
N GLY A 70 4.74 -4.04 5.31
CA GLY A 70 3.39 -4.63 5.31
C GLY A 70 2.28 -3.66 4.90
N ALA A 71 2.45 -2.34 5.07
CA ALA A 71 1.54 -1.35 4.51
C ALA A 71 1.72 -1.23 2.98
N GLY A 72 2.96 -1.25 2.49
CA GLY A 72 3.31 -1.31 1.07
C GLY A 72 2.67 -2.52 0.38
N ASP A 73 2.76 -3.71 0.96
CA ASP A 73 2.17 -4.94 0.41
C ASP A 73 0.65 -4.83 0.22
N VAL A 74 -0.04 -4.15 1.15
CA VAL A 74 -1.49 -3.91 1.05
C VAL A 74 -1.82 -2.99 -0.11
N VAL A 75 -1.00 -1.94 -0.31
CA VAL A 75 -1.16 -1.00 -1.43
C VAL A 75 -0.92 -1.71 -2.75
N LEU A 76 0.22 -2.42 -2.85
CA LEU A 76 0.63 -3.14 -4.05
C LEU A 76 -0.42 -4.18 -4.45
N ARG A 77 -0.86 -5.02 -3.50
CA ARG A 77 -1.90 -6.02 -3.77
C ARG A 77 -3.18 -5.38 -4.31
N GLY A 78 -3.65 -4.30 -3.67
CA GLY A 78 -4.84 -3.59 -4.13
C GLY A 78 -4.68 -3.04 -5.55
N HIS A 79 -3.48 -2.56 -5.91
CA HIS A 79 -3.19 -2.10 -7.26
C HIS A 79 -3.22 -3.25 -8.29
N LEU A 80 -2.54 -4.37 -7.97
CA LEU A 80 -2.50 -5.54 -8.85
C LEU A 80 -3.89 -6.12 -9.12
N GLU A 81 -4.72 -6.22 -8.07
CA GLU A 81 -6.09 -6.75 -8.17
C GLU A 81 -7.04 -5.82 -8.93
N ALA A 82 -6.93 -4.50 -8.77
CA ALA A 82 -7.88 -3.55 -9.35
C ALA A 82 -7.50 -3.10 -10.78
N HIS A 83 -6.21 -2.92 -11.06
CA HIS A 83 -5.75 -2.24 -12.26
C HIS A 83 -4.97 -3.15 -13.20
N VAL A 84 -4.05 -3.95 -12.69
CA VAL A 84 -3.26 -4.87 -13.54
C VAL A 84 -4.11 -6.06 -13.99
N ALA A 85 -4.98 -6.60 -13.13
CA ALA A 85 -5.87 -7.70 -13.51
C ALA A 85 -6.84 -7.34 -14.64
N THR A 86 -7.16 -6.05 -14.82
CA THR A 86 -8.10 -5.54 -15.83
C THR A 86 -7.41 -4.82 -16.99
N SER A 87 -6.08 -4.63 -16.94
CA SER A 87 -5.33 -3.81 -17.90
C SER A 87 -5.34 -4.36 -19.33
N ALA A 88 -5.41 -5.68 -19.49
CA ALA A 88 -5.47 -6.31 -20.81
C ALA A 88 -6.70 -5.87 -21.63
N GLY A 89 -7.84 -5.63 -20.96
CA GLY A 89 -9.05 -5.12 -21.60
C GLY A 89 -9.00 -3.61 -21.91
N ARG A 90 -8.08 -2.87 -21.29
CA ARG A 90 -7.90 -1.42 -21.46
C ARG A 90 -6.76 -1.06 -22.41
N GLY A 91 -5.84 -1.99 -22.67
CA GLY A 91 -4.69 -1.78 -23.54
C GLY A 91 -3.50 -1.09 -22.86
N ASP A 92 -3.48 -0.99 -21.53
CA ASP A 92 -2.50 -0.25 -20.72
C ASP A 92 -1.55 -1.17 -19.91
N SER A 93 -1.53 -2.48 -20.15
CA SER A 93 -0.79 -3.46 -19.34
C SER A 93 0.70 -3.18 -19.18
N VAL A 94 1.40 -2.79 -20.25
CA VAL A 94 2.86 -2.57 -20.21
C VAL A 94 3.19 -1.34 -19.39
N GLU A 95 2.49 -0.22 -19.66
CA GLU A 95 2.64 1.04 -18.93
C GLU A 95 2.40 0.85 -17.42
N MET A 96 1.33 0.16 -17.04
CA MET A 96 1.02 -0.13 -15.64
C MET A 96 2.12 -0.92 -14.91
N VAL A 97 2.72 -1.91 -15.58
CA VAL A 97 3.81 -2.70 -15.01
C VAL A 97 5.07 -1.84 -14.84
N GLU A 98 5.39 -1.00 -15.83
CA GLU A 98 6.54 -0.10 -15.77
C GLU A 98 6.42 0.91 -14.63
N GLU A 99 5.24 1.52 -14.44
CA GLU A 99 4.96 2.45 -13.35
C GLU A 99 5.16 1.80 -11.97
N VAL A 100 4.62 0.59 -11.76
CA VAL A 100 4.78 -0.13 -10.49
C VAL A 100 6.24 -0.48 -10.25
N MET A 101 6.93 -0.97 -11.28
CA MET A 101 8.36 -1.31 -11.17
C MET A 101 9.21 -0.07 -10.88
N GLU A 102 8.86 1.10 -11.43
CA GLU A 102 9.51 2.36 -11.10
C GLU A 102 9.30 2.75 -9.63
N ALA A 103 8.06 2.69 -9.15
CA ALA A 103 7.75 2.97 -7.75
C ALA A 103 8.52 2.07 -6.78
N LEU A 104 8.77 0.81 -7.15
CA LEU A 104 9.51 -0.16 -6.33
C LEU A 104 11.04 -0.01 -6.40
N ARG A 105 11.58 0.75 -7.37
CA ARG A 105 13.02 1.03 -7.48
C ARG A 105 13.52 2.07 -6.49
N TYR A 106 12.63 2.85 -5.87
CA TYR A 106 13.00 3.78 -4.80
C TYR A 106 13.46 3.00 -3.57
N ARG A 107 14.78 2.91 -3.37
CA ARG A 107 15.48 2.24 -2.27
C ARG A 107 16.48 3.20 -1.63
#